data_AF-A0A246E3N6-F1
#
_entry.id   AF-A0A246E3N6-F1
#
_cell.length_a   1.000
_cell.length_b   1.000
_cell.length_c   1.000
_cell.angle_alpha   90.00
_cell.angle_beta   90.00
_cell.angle_gamma   90.00
#
_symmetry.space_group_name_H-M   'P 1'
#
loop_
_entity.id
_entity.type
_entity.pdbx_description
1 polymer ?
#
loop_
_entity_poly.entity_id
_entity_poly.type
_entity_poly.pdbx_seq_one_letter_code
_entity_poly.pdbx_strand_id
1 'polypeptide(L)'
;NADRKGGHILGSAGRVFGVDHGVSFHTDHKLRTLLWGWAGCELNGRELAAVRKARDEAPDQLDSLLSDREIAALVRRADLLLSRRRMPRPRGEWPSIPWPPF
;
A
#
# COMPACT_ATOMS: atom_id res chain seq x y z
N ASN A 1 -3.35 1.24 3.82
CA ASN A 1 -3.13 0.92 5.24
C ASN A 1 -2.32 2.05 5.86
N ALA A 2 -2.88 2.73 6.87
CA ALA A 2 -2.27 3.86 7.57
C ALA A 2 -1.74 3.49 8.97
N ASP A 3 -1.62 2.20 9.25
CA ASP A 3 -1.25 1.66 10.55
C ASP A 3 -0.20 0.55 10.42
N ARG A 4 0.66 0.61 9.40
CA ARG A 4 1.74 -0.37 9.21
C ARG A 4 2.87 -0.11 10.21
N LYS A 5 2.84 -0.84 11.33
CA LYS A 5 3.81 -0.82 12.43
C LYS A 5 4.76 -2.02 12.39
N GLY A 6 5.72 -2.07 13.31
CA GLY A 6 6.78 -3.09 13.32
C GLY A 6 6.20 -4.47 13.56
N GLY A 7 5.34 -4.59 14.58
CA GLY A 7 4.62 -5.83 14.91
C GLY A 7 3.71 -6.36 13.82
N HIS A 8 3.46 -5.60 12.74
CA HIS A 8 2.65 -6.05 11.61
C HIS A 8 3.50 -6.63 10.46
N ILE A 9 4.83 -6.72 10.63
CA ILE A 9 5.78 -7.25 9.67
C ILE A 9 6.44 -8.49 10.30
N LEU A 10 6.07 -9.68 9.81
CA LEU A 10 6.55 -10.95 10.35
C LEU A 10 7.59 -11.55 9.42
N GLY A 11 8.74 -11.96 9.95
CA GLY A 11 9.76 -12.71 9.23
C GLY A 11 9.67 -14.20 9.56
N SER A 12 9.66 -15.06 8.54
CA SER A 12 9.76 -16.52 8.74
C SER A 12 10.42 -17.18 7.53
N ALA A 13 11.43 -18.03 7.78
CA ALA A 13 12.16 -18.78 6.75
C ALA A 13 12.60 -17.94 5.54
N GLY A 14 13.15 -16.74 5.78
CA GLY A 14 13.60 -15.82 4.72
C GLY A 14 12.47 -15.11 3.96
N ARG A 15 11.21 -15.24 4.40
CA ARG A 15 10.03 -14.56 3.83
C ARG A 15 9.51 -13.52 4.79
N VAL A 16 8.97 -12.44 4.22
CA VAL A 16 8.31 -11.36 4.95
C VAL A 16 6.81 -11.43 4.71
N PHE A 17 6.03 -11.32 5.77
CA PHE A 17 4.58 -11.31 5.77
C PHE A 17 4.07 -10.00 6.37
N GLY A 18 3.12 -9.36 5.70
CA GLY A 18 2.35 -8.27 6.28
C GLY A 18 1.04 -8.79 6.82
N VAL A 19 0.75 -8.55 8.09
CA VAL A 19 -0.55 -8.87 8.73
C VAL A 19 -1.36 -7.59 9.00
N ASP A 20 -2.53 -7.72 9.62
CA ASP A 20 -3.38 -6.61 10.03
C ASP A 20 -3.69 -5.59 8.91
N HIS A 21 -4.58 -6.01 8.00
CA HIS A 21 -5.01 -5.20 6.85
C HIS A 21 -6.38 -4.55 7.03
N GLY A 22 -7.00 -4.63 8.22
CA GLY A 22 -8.37 -4.18 8.47
C GLY A 22 -8.61 -2.69 8.22
N VAL A 23 -7.55 -1.87 8.26
CA VAL A 23 -7.58 -0.41 7.98
C VAL A 23 -7.09 -0.06 6.56
N SER A 24 -7.28 -0.98 5.62
CA SER A 24 -6.94 -0.79 4.19
C SER A 24 -8.10 -0.17 3.41
N PHE A 25 -7.86 0.07 2.11
CA PHE A 25 -8.86 0.50 1.11
C PHE A 25 -9.59 1.83 1.30
N HIS A 26 -9.41 2.54 2.41
CA HIS A 26 -9.95 3.89 2.59
C HIS A 26 -9.69 4.80 1.39
N THR A 27 -10.69 5.60 1.00
CA THR A 27 -10.67 6.45 -0.19
C THR A 27 -9.65 7.59 -0.11
N ASP A 28 -9.48 8.16 1.09
CA ASP A 28 -8.53 9.26 1.32
C ASP A 28 -7.08 8.79 1.40
N HIS A 29 -6.16 9.64 0.93
CA HIS A 29 -4.73 9.36 0.98
C HIS A 29 -4.14 9.68 2.36
N LYS A 30 -4.31 8.76 3.30
CA LYS A 30 -3.83 8.89 4.68
C LYS A 30 -2.67 7.94 5.00
N LEU A 31 -1.79 7.67 4.04
CA LEU A 31 -0.72 6.66 4.18
C LEU A 31 0.26 7.05 5.30
N ARG A 32 0.38 6.16 6.29
CA ARG A 32 1.42 6.18 7.34
C ARG A 32 1.98 4.77 7.47
N THR A 33 3.30 4.65 7.60
CA THR A 33 3.99 3.36 7.61
C THR A 33 5.40 3.49 8.17
N LEU A 34 5.97 2.40 8.69
CA LEU A 34 7.41 2.33 8.98
C LEU A 34 8.26 2.03 7.74
N LEU A 35 7.63 1.70 6.62
CA LEU A 35 8.32 1.35 5.38
C LEU A 35 8.90 2.57 4.62
N TRP A 36 9.08 3.72 5.28
CA TRP A 36 9.61 4.92 4.64
C TRP A 36 11.09 4.84 4.28
N GLY A 37 11.83 3.83 4.77
CA GLY A 37 13.20 3.57 4.35
C GLY A 37 13.36 3.34 2.83
N TRP A 38 12.27 2.96 2.14
CA TRP A 38 12.23 2.78 0.68
C TRP A 38 11.62 3.95 -0.08
N ALA A 39 11.35 5.08 0.57
CA ALA A 39 10.65 6.20 -0.05
C ALA A 39 11.42 6.75 -1.27
N GLY A 40 10.78 6.81 -2.44
CA GLY A 40 11.39 7.29 -3.69
C GLY A 40 12.28 6.28 -4.42
N CYS A 41 12.52 5.09 -3.86
CA CYS A 41 13.18 3.99 -4.57
C CYS A 41 12.39 3.60 -5.82
N GLU A 42 13.09 3.17 -6.87
CA GLU A 42 12.44 2.65 -8.08
C GLU A 42 11.76 1.32 -7.78
N LEU A 43 10.59 1.08 -8.38
CA LEU A 43 9.97 -0.23 -8.33
C LEU A 43 10.71 -1.18 -9.27
N ASN A 44 11.06 -2.36 -8.78
CA ASN A 44 11.62 -3.41 -9.61
C ASN A 44 10.54 -4.11 -10.47
N GLY A 45 10.96 -4.94 -11.42
CA GLY A 45 10.05 -5.61 -12.34
C GLY A 45 8.97 -6.47 -11.66
N ARG A 46 9.31 -7.13 -10.54
CA ARG A 46 8.35 -7.95 -9.77
C ARG A 46 7.31 -7.08 -9.07
N GLU A 47 7.73 -5.95 -8.50
CA GLU A 47 6.83 -5.00 -7.87
C GLU A 47 5.91 -4.33 -8.88
N LEU A 48 6.43 -3.92 -10.05
CA LEU A 48 5.60 -3.38 -11.14
C LEU A 48 4.57 -4.40 -11.64
N ALA A 49 4.95 -5.68 -11.74
CA ALA A 49 4.03 -6.75 -12.09
C ALA A 49 2.94 -6.94 -11.03
N ALA A 50 3.30 -6.90 -9.74
CA ALA A 50 2.32 -6.99 -8.65
C ALA A 50 1.34 -5.81 -8.66
N VAL A 51 1.80 -4.58 -8.94
CA VAL A 51 0.93 -3.40 -9.05
C VAL A 51 0.00 -3.50 -10.26
N ARG A 52 0.48 -3.99 -11.41
CA ARG A 52 -0.39 -4.26 -12.58
C ARG A 52 -1.48 -5.28 -12.24
N LYS A 53 -1.09 -6.39 -11.63
CA LYS A 53 -2.05 -7.41 -11.17
C LYS A 53 -3.11 -6.82 -10.24
N ALA A 54 -2.70 -5.98 -9.28
CA ALA A 54 -3.63 -5.31 -8.37
C ALA A 54 -4.55 -4.31 -9.07
N ARG A 55 -4.09 -3.64 -10.14
CA ARG A 55 -4.93 -2.77 -10.96
C ARG A 55 -5.96 -3.57 -11.77
N ASP A 56 -5.51 -4.67 -12.38
CA ASP A 56 -6.24 -5.36 -13.45
C ASP A 56 -7.20 -6.43 -12.91
N GLU A 57 -6.80 -7.16 -11.87
CA GLU A 57 -7.54 -8.34 -11.39
C GLU A 57 -8.27 -8.09 -10.06
N ALA A 58 -7.76 -7.20 -9.20
CA ALA A 58 -8.34 -6.99 -7.87
C ALA A 58 -9.73 -6.33 -7.87
N PRO A 59 -10.07 -5.39 -8.79
CA PRO A 59 -11.41 -4.78 -8.80
C PRO A 59 -12.54 -5.80 -8.82
N ASP A 60 -12.47 -6.77 -9.74
CA ASP A 60 -13.51 -7.81 -9.90
C ASP A 60 -13.56 -8.76 -8.71
N GLN A 61 -12.43 -9.00 -8.04
CA GLN A 61 -12.38 -9.85 -6.84
C GLN A 61 -12.88 -9.16 -5.57
N LEU A 62 -12.97 -7.83 -5.58
CA LEU A 62 -13.29 -7.00 -4.43
C LEU A 62 -14.65 -6.29 -4.56
N ASP A 63 -15.34 -6.43 -5.69
CA ASP A 63 -16.60 -5.75 -6.02
C ASP A 63 -17.72 -5.97 -4.98
N SER A 64 -17.76 -7.16 -4.39
CA SER A 64 -18.72 -7.57 -3.37
C SER A 64 -18.27 -7.26 -1.94
N LEU A 65 -17.02 -6.83 -1.76
CA LEU A 65 -16.40 -6.59 -0.45
C LEU A 65 -16.12 -5.10 -0.19
N LEU A 66 -15.98 -4.30 -1.24
CA LEU A 66 -15.63 -2.89 -1.19
C LEU A 66 -16.65 -2.07 -1.97
N SER A 67 -16.78 -0.79 -1.61
CA SER A 67 -17.57 0.15 -2.39
C SER A 67 -16.88 0.53 -3.71
N ASP A 68 -17.66 0.95 -4.70
CA ASP A 68 -17.14 1.48 -5.98
C ASP A 68 -16.10 2.60 -5.78
N ARG A 69 -16.30 3.43 -4.75
CA ARG A 69 -15.37 4.53 -4.44
C ARG A 69 -14.01 4.03 -3.97
N GLU A 70 -13.98 2.97 -3.17
CA GLU A 70 -12.76 2.34 -2.67
C GLU A 70 -12.02 1.62 -3.79
N ILE A 71 -12.74 0.89 -4.65
CA ILE A 71 -12.18 0.24 -5.84
C ILE A 71 -11.59 1.28 -6.79
N ALA A 72 -12.34 2.35 -7.08
CA ALA A 72 -11.83 3.43 -7.92
C ALA A 72 -10.61 4.11 -7.30
N ALA A 73 -10.54 4.23 -5.96
CA ALA A 73 -9.36 4.76 -5.28
C ALA A 73 -8.14 3.80 -5.37
N LEU A 74 -8.36 2.49 -5.27
CA LEU A 74 -7.33 1.47 -5.48
C LEU A 74 -6.73 1.56 -6.88
N VAL A 75 -7.57 1.55 -7.92
CA VAL A 75 -7.16 1.62 -9.33
C VAL A 75 -6.37 2.90 -9.60
N ARG A 76 -6.90 4.07 -9.20
CA ARG A 76 -6.19 5.36 -9.36
C ARG A 76 -4.81 5.36 -8.70
N ARG A 77 -4.67 4.73 -7.52
CA ARG A 77 -3.37 4.65 -6.83
C ARG A 77 -2.41 3.72 -7.55
N ALA A 78 -2.90 2.60 -8.09
CA ALA A 78 -2.09 1.69 -8.88
C ALA A 78 -1.59 2.36 -10.17
N ASP A 79 -2.47 3.05 -10.90
CA ASP A 79 -2.10 3.83 -12.10
C ASP A 79 -1.03 4.88 -11.80
N LEU A 80 -1.17 5.59 -10.67
CA LEU A 80 -0.20 6.58 -10.23
C LEU A 80 1.17 5.96 -9.91
N LEU A 81 1.18 4.78 -9.32
CA LEU A 81 2.41 4.07 -8.98
C LEU A 81 3.09 3.50 -10.22
N LEU A 82 2.32 2.99 -11.19
CA LEU A 82 2.83 2.49 -12.48
C LEU A 82 3.37 3.60 -13.38
N SER A 83 2.76 4.78 -13.37
CA SER A 83 3.25 5.94 -14.12
C SER A 83 4.54 6.50 -13.53
N ARG A 84 4.61 6.62 -12.20
CA ARG A 84 5.81 7.17 -11.51
C ARG A 84 6.96 6.19 -11.40
N ARG A 85 6.66 4.89 -11.31
CA ARG A 85 7.64 3.80 -11.10
C ARG A 85 8.57 4.03 -9.91
N ARG A 86 8.11 4.79 -8.92
CA ARG A 86 8.81 5.02 -7.65
C ARG A 86 7.90 4.84 -6.45
N MET A 87 8.44 4.28 -5.37
CA MET A 87 7.78 4.20 -4.08
C MET A 87 7.36 5.60 -3.60
N PRO A 88 6.20 5.74 -2.93
CA PRO A 88 5.68 7.03 -2.51
C PRO A 88 6.59 7.68 -1.45
N ARG A 89 6.52 9.01 -1.38
CA ARG A 89 7.09 9.81 -0.28
C ARG A 89 5.95 10.32 0.63
N PRO A 90 6.22 10.60 1.91
CA PRO A 90 5.29 11.30 2.78
C PRO A 90 4.87 12.65 2.18
N ARG A 91 3.61 13.05 2.35
CA ARG A 91 3.08 14.33 1.83
C ARG A 91 3.18 15.51 2.81
N GLY A 92 3.58 15.26 4.06
CA GLY A 92 3.72 16.32 5.08
C GLY A 92 2.42 16.81 5.71
N GLU A 93 1.26 16.26 5.31
CA GLU A 93 -0.05 16.69 5.80
C GLU A 93 -0.39 16.16 7.22
N TRP A 94 0.21 15.04 7.63
CA TRP A 94 0.00 14.34 8.92
C TRP A 94 1.29 13.61 9.34
N PRO A 95 1.45 13.19 10.62
CA PRO A 95 2.56 12.35 11.03
C PRO A 95 2.67 11.10 10.15
N SER A 96 3.82 10.92 9.51
CA SER A 96 4.03 9.86 8.52
C SER A 96 4.26 8.49 9.17
N ILE A 97 4.67 8.46 10.44
CA ILE A 97 4.91 7.25 11.23
C ILE A 97 3.65 6.94 12.08
N PRO A 98 3.13 5.70 12.03
CA PRO A 98 2.03 5.29 12.90
C PRO A 98 2.50 5.07 14.34
N TRP A 99 1.59 5.19 15.32
CA TRP A 99 1.88 5.01 16.74
C TRP A 99 1.17 3.78 17.33
N PRO A 100 1.85 2.94 18.13
CA PRO A 100 3.30 2.98 18.42
C PRO A 100 4.14 2.58 17.19
N PRO A 101 5.42 2.95 17.15
CA PRO A 101 6.30 2.66 16.01
C PRO A 101 6.93 1.26 16.05
N PHE A 102 6.57 0.41 17.01
CA PHE A 102 7.12 -0.94 17.17
C PHE A 102 6.15 -2.03 16.69
#